data_AF-A0A853DVN8-F1
#
_entry.id   AF-A0A853DVN8-F1
#
_cell.length_a   1.000
_cell.length_b   1.000
_cell.length_c   1.000
_cell.angle_alpha   90.00
_cell.angle_beta   90.00
_cell.angle_gamma   90.00
#
_symmetry.space_group_name_H-M   'P 1'
#
loop_
_entity.id
_entity.type
_entity.pdbx_description
1 polymer ?
#
loop_
_entity_poly.entity_id
_entity_poly.type
_entity_poly.pdbx_seq_one_letter_code
_entity_poly.pdbx_strand_id
1 'polypeptide(L)'
;MSEIVRVVDPVSQVELVVPWFATAERAIARASLDRDGRLRRIRFYLDGTNPWPFWEDDAENSMPTPDDLGLSRQVTHDLREWFESWSSHVRYDGTPVDASWLGPWSARGDVLVERVQVEVWDFAEIVSEFG
;
A
#
# COMPACT_ATOMS: atom_id res chain seq x y z
N MET A 1 -23.87 7.40 -4.41
CA MET A 1 -23.30 6.39 -3.51
C MET A 1 -23.30 5.09 -4.30
N SER A 2 -22.13 4.54 -4.61
CA SER A 2 -22.03 3.23 -5.26
C SER A 2 -22.48 2.15 -4.27
N GLU A 3 -23.23 1.16 -4.75
CA GLU A 3 -23.71 0.05 -3.92
C GLU A 3 -22.52 -0.79 -3.44
N ILE A 4 -22.46 -1.08 -2.14
CA ILE A 4 -21.41 -1.93 -1.55
C ILE A 4 -21.74 -3.38 -1.92
N VAL A 5 -20.96 -3.97 -2.82
CA VAL A 5 -21.08 -5.37 -3.19
C VAL A 5 -20.47 -6.24 -2.10
N ARG A 6 -21.19 -7.28 -1.70
CA ARG A 6 -20.77 -8.25 -0.67
C ARG A 6 -20.88 -9.67 -1.19
N VAL A 7 -19.99 -10.54 -0.71
CA VAL A 7 -20.00 -11.98 -1.02
C VAL A 7 -19.73 -12.77 0.26
N VAL A 8 -20.39 -13.91 0.44
CA VAL A 8 -20.07 -14.82 1.55
C VAL A 8 -18.94 -15.75 1.13
N ASP A 9 -17.86 -15.79 1.91
CA ASP A 9 -16.80 -16.79 1.71
C ASP A 9 -17.37 -18.19 1.96
N PRO A 10 -17.33 -19.10 0.97
CA PRO A 10 -17.93 -20.42 1.10
C PRO A 10 -17.28 -21.28 2.20
N VAL A 11 -16.05 -20.97 2.63
CA VAL A 11 -15.33 -21.77 3.64
C VAL A 11 -15.49 -21.19 5.04
N SER A 12 -15.28 -19.88 5.23
CA SER A 12 -15.41 -19.27 6.57
C SER A 12 -16.83 -18.87 6.92
N GLN A 13 -17.74 -18.81 5.93
CA GLN A 13 -19.10 -18.28 6.07
C GLN A 13 -19.13 -16.81 6.53
N VAL A 14 -18.02 -16.07 6.40
CA VAL A 14 -17.92 -14.64 6.69
C VAL A 14 -18.32 -13.83 5.47
N GLU A 15 -19.03 -12.74 5.70
CA GLU A 15 -19.36 -11.77 4.65
C GLU A 15 -18.16 -10.88 4.33
N LEU A 16 -17.69 -10.94 3.10
CA LEU A 16 -16.59 -10.16 2.55
C LEU A 16 -17.12 -8.97 1.76
N VAL A 17 -16.46 -7.82 1.94
CA VAL A 17 -16.67 -6.66 1.08
C VAL A 17 -15.89 -6.86 -0.21
N VAL A 18 -16.57 -6.71 -1.35
CA VAL A 18 -15.92 -6.73 -2.67
C VAL A 18 -15.62 -5.28 -3.04
N PRO A 19 -14.33 -4.86 -3.08
CA PRO A 19 -14.02 -3.50 -3.49
C PRO A 19 -14.35 -3.30 -4.96
N TRP A 20 -14.60 -2.05 -5.35
CA TRP A 20 -15.07 -1.68 -6.69
C TRP A 20 -14.15 -2.15 -7.84
N PHE A 21 -12.87 -2.42 -7.54
CA PHE A 21 -11.85 -2.86 -8.50
C PHE A 21 -11.65 -4.39 -8.52
N ALA A 22 -12.32 -5.15 -7.66
CA ALA A 22 -12.21 -6.60 -7.57
C ALA A 22 -13.54 -7.29 -7.90
N THR A 23 -13.45 -8.59 -8.18
CA THR A 23 -14.62 -9.46 -8.31
C THR A 23 -14.84 -10.24 -7.02
N ALA A 24 -16.00 -10.86 -6.88
CA ALA A 24 -16.31 -11.75 -5.76
C ALA A 24 -15.29 -12.90 -5.66
N GLU A 25 -14.88 -13.47 -6.79
CA GLU A 25 -13.89 -14.55 -6.86
C GLU A 25 -12.53 -14.07 -6.35
N ARG A 26 -12.08 -12.87 -6.74
CA ARG A 26 -10.82 -12.28 -6.26
C ARG A 26 -10.88 -11.98 -4.76
N ALA A 27 -12.01 -11.49 -4.26
CA ALA A 27 -12.19 -11.26 -2.83
C ALA A 27 -12.11 -12.57 -2.01
N ILE A 28 -12.77 -13.64 -2.48
CA ILE A 28 -12.68 -14.97 -1.85
C ILE A 28 -11.26 -15.52 -1.92
N ALA A 29 -10.57 -15.38 -3.07
CA ALA A 29 -9.19 -15.85 -3.24
C ALA A 29 -8.23 -15.13 -2.28
N ARG A 30 -8.34 -13.81 -2.16
CA ARG A 30 -7.57 -13.02 -1.18
C ARG A 30 -7.83 -13.45 0.25
N ALA A 31 -9.10 -13.66 0.63
CA ALA A 31 -9.46 -14.14 1.96
C ALA A 31 -8.88 -15.55 2.25
N SER A 32 -8.77 -16.40 1.22
CA SER A 32 -8.08 -17.68 1.35
C SER A 32 -6.59 -17.51 1.64
N LEU A 33 -5.91 -16.60 0.94
CA LEU A 33 -4.48 -16.31 1.20
C LEU A 33 -4.24 -15.81 2.61
N ASP A 34 -5.11 -14.92 3.12
CA ASP A 34 -4.98 -14.39 4.48
C ASP A 34 -5.12 -15.49 5.52
N ARG A 35 -6.14 -16.36 5.39
CA ARG A 35 -6.32 -17.51 6.29
C ARG A 35 -5.14 -18.48 6.29
N ASP A 36 -4.53 -18.68 5.13
CA ASP A 36 -3.37 -19.57 4.98
C ASP A 36 -2.06 -18.92 5.45
N GLY A 37 -2.08 -17.65 5.90
CA GLY A 37 -0.89 -16.90 6.28
C GLY A 37 0.03 -16.56 5.09
N ARG A 38 -0.53 -16.55 3.87
CA ARG A 38 0.18 -16.32 2.60
C ARG A 38 -0.06 -14.94 2.01
N LEU A 39 -1.00 -14.17 2.57
CA LEU A 39 -1.19 -12.78 2.21
C LEU A 39 -0.08 -11.95 2.83
N ARG A 40 0.74 -11.32 1.99
CA ARG A 40 1.86 -10.47 2.43
C ARG A 40 1.34 -9.21 3.11
N ARG A 41 2.06 -8.72 4.12
CA ARG A 41 1.79 -7.42 4.78
C ARG A 41 2.94 -6.47 4.50
N ILE A 42 2.68 -5.45 3.71
CA ILE A 42 3.68 -4.46 3.31
C ILE A 42 3.36 -3.16 4.04
N ARG A 43 4.21 -2.81 5.00
CA ARG A 43 4.15 -1.54 5.72
C ARG A 43 4.61 -0.43 4.77
N PHE A 44 3.90 0.67 4.79
CA PHE A 44 4.07 1.79 3.88
C PHE A 44 4.46 3.05 4.66
N TYR A 45 5.74 3.44 4.62
CA TYR A 45 6.27 4.66 5.24
C TYR A 45 7.65 5.02 4.71
N LEU A 46 8.07 6.28 4.92
CA LEU A 46 9.41 6.76 4.58
C LEU A 46 10.29 6.86 5.82
N ASP A 47 11.56 6.45 5.71
CA ASP A 47 12.57 6.59 6.76
C ASP A 47 13.87 7.29 6.29
N GLY A 48 13.92 7.67 5.01
CA GLY A 48 15.08 8.31 4.38
C GLY A 48 16.22 7.36 3.97
N THR A 49 16.16 6.07 4.29
CA THR A 49 17.18 5.09 3.92
C THR A 49 16.87 4.41 2.58
N ASN A 50 15.60 4.36 2.20
CA ASN A 50 15.11 3.79 0.96
C ASN A 50 14.24 4.81 0.20
N PRO A 51 14.43 5.00 -1.13
CA PRO A 51 13.52 5.81 -1.95
C PRO A 51 12.11 5.23 -2.11
N TRP A 52 11.91 3.96 -1.74
CA TRP A 52 10.62 3.28 -1.82
C TRP A 52 10.02 3.10 -0.42
N PRO A 53 8.72 3.35 -0.24
CA PRO A 53 8.10 3.33 1.07
C PRO A 53 7.76 1.93 1.59
N PHE A 54 8.36 0.86 1.06
CA PHE A 54 7.89 -0.50 1.31
C PHE A 54 8.77 -1.27 2.29
N TRP A 55 8.14 -1.86 3.29
CA TRP A 55 8.78 -2.64 4.33
C TRP A 55 7.97 -3.91 4.61
N GLU A 56 8.63 -5.06 4.59
CA GLU A 56 7.99 -6.36 4.84
C GLU A 56 8.76 -7.11 5.91
N ASP A 57 8.14 -7.29 7.07
CA ASP A 57 8.70 -8.09 8.15
C ASP A 57 8.68 -9.57 7.75
N ASP A 58 9.69 -10.33 8.19
CA ASP A 58 9.80 -11.79 7.97
C ASP A 58 9.92 -12.25 6.48
N ALA A 59 10.22 -11.35 5.55
CA ALA A 59 10.52 -11.67 4.15
C ALA A 59 12.04 -11.77 3.86
N GLU A 60 12.40 -12.60 2.88
CA GLU A 60 13.79 -12.69 2.35
C GLU A 60 14.28 -11.33 1.81
N ASN A 61 13.36 -10.56 1.23
CA ASN A 61 13.57 -9.16 0.90
C ASN A 61 12.69 -8.27 1.79
N SER A 62 13.28 -7.72 2.85
CA SER A 62 12.56 -6.84 3.80
C SER A 62 12.24 -5.45 3.23
N MET A 63 12.75 -5.11 2.04
CA MET A 63 12.62 -3.80 1.38
C MET A 63 12.26 -3.98 -0.11
N PRO A 64 11.05 -4.49 -0.42
CA PRO A 64 10.67 -4.73 -1.81
C PRO A 64 10.64 -3.42 -2.62
N THR A 65 11.06 -3.51 -3.88
CA THR A 65 10.98 -2.41 -4.84
C THR A 65 9.64 -2.43 -5.59
N PRO A 66 9.27 -1.36 -6.31
CA PRO A 66 8.11 -1.38 -7.20
C PRO A 66 8.15 -2.53 -8.21
N ASP A 67 9.33 -2.90 -8.72
CA ASP A 67 9.48 -4.02 -9.65
C ASP A 67 9.23 -5.37 -8.98
N ASP A 68 9.70 -5.56 -7.73
CA ASP A 68 9.43 -6.78 -6.94
C ASP A 68 7.93 -6.96 -6.65
N LEU A 69 7.19 -5.85 -6.58
CA LEU A 69 5.74 -5.83 -6.37
C LEU A 69 4.94 -5.81 -7.69
N GLY A 70 5.61 -5.74 -8.84
CA GLY A 70 4.97 -5.68 -10.15
C GLY A 70 4.15 -4.41 -10.39
N LEU A 71 4.52 -3.29 -9.76
CA LEU A 71 3.79 -2.03 -9.88
C LEU A 71 3.91 -1.43 -11.28
N SER A 72 2.86 -0.73 -11.69
CA SER A 72 2.81 -0.01 -12.95
C SER A 72 3.81 1.15 -12.95
N ARG A 73 4.34 1.49 -14.13
CA ARG A 73 5.26 2.62 -14.31
C ARG A 73 4.70 3.93 -13.77
N GLN A 74 3.38 4.13 -13.87
CA GLN A 74 2.74 5.35 -13.38
C GLN A 74 2.75 5.40 -11.85
N VAL A 75 2.40 4.32 -11.16
CA VAL A 75 2.48 4.27 -9.69
C VAL A 75 3.92 4.41 -9.23
N THR A 76 4.86 3.73 -9.88
CA THR A 76 6.30 3.84 -9.59
C THR A 76 6.81 5.29 -9.71
N HIS A 77 6.42 5.98 -10.79
CA HIS A 77 6.75 7.39 -11.00
C HIS A 77 6.17 8.28 -9.89
N ASP A 78 4.90 8.10 -9.56
CA ASP A 78 4.22 8.97 -8.61
C ASP A 78 4.70 8.75 -7.17
N LEU A 79 5.10 7.53 -6.82
CA LEU A 79 5.80 7.19 -5.57
C LEU A 79 7.16 7.89 -5.49
N ARG A 80 7.91 7.91 -6.61
CA ARG A 80 9.22 8.55 -6.68
C ARG A 80 9.13 10.05 -6.42
N GLU A 81 8.20 10.72 -7.08
CA GLU A 81 7.95 12.15 -6.86
C GLU A 81 7.51 12.46 -5.42
N TRP A 82 6.72 11.56 -4.81
CA TRP A 82 6.27 11.72 -3.43
C TRP A 82 7.43 11.60 -2.43
N PHE A 83 8.35 10.65 -2.64
CA PHE A 83 9.60 10.56 -1.90
C PHE A 83 10.49 11.79 -2.09
N GLU A 84 10.67 12.24 -3.34
CA GLU A 84 11.49 13.40 -3.65
C GLU A 84 10.97 14.67 -2.96
N SER A 85 9.64 14.84 -2.96
CA SER A 85 8.97 15.92 -2.22
C SER A 85 9.21 15.85 -0.72
N TRP A 86 9.19 14.66 -0.11
CA TRP A 86 9.57 14.51 1.31
C TRP A 86 11.04 14.88 1.53
N SER A 87 11.93 14.35 0.70
CA SER A 87 13.38 14.55 0.84
C SER A 87 13.82 16.01 0.68
N SER A 88 13.07 16.83 -0.06
CA SER A 88 13.37 18.26 -0.21
C SER A 88 12.94 19.11 0.98
N HIS A 89 12.04 18.59 1.83
CA HIS A 89 11.47 19.32 2.97
C HIS A 89 11.90 18.74 4.33
N VAL A 90 12.74 17.71 4.33
CA VAL A 90 13.24 17.04 5.53
C VAL A 90 14.77 17.12 5.52
N ARG A 91 15.34 17.48 6.68
CA ARG A 91 16.80 17.46 6.86
C ARG A 91 17.30 16.03 6.92
N TYR A 92 18.63 15.86 6.80
CA TYR A 92 19.27 14.54 6.89
C TYR A 92 18.93 13.77 8.18
N ASP A 93 18.63 14.48 9.29
CA ASP A 93 18.25 13.89 10.58
C ASP A 93 16.75 13.61 10.72
N GLY A 94 15.96 13.74 9.64
CA GLY A 94 14.52 13.55 9.66
C GLY A 94 13.72 14.77 10.14
N THR A 95 14.37 15.87 10.51
CA THR A 95 13.66 17.07 10.99
C THR A 95 13.00 17.83 9.83
N PRO A 96 11.68 18.11 9.89
CA PRO A 96 11.01 18.95 8.91
C PRO A 96 11.61 20.36 8.86
N VAL A 97 11.79 20.90 7.66
CA VAL A 97 12.28 22.28 7.46
C VAL A 97 11.21 23.30 7.85
N ASP A 98 9.95 22.99 7.54
CA ASP A 98 8.73 23.66 8.02
C ASP A 98 7.55 22.66 8.00
N ALA A 99 6.36 23.04 8.46
CA ALA A 99 5.20 22.14 8.53
C ALA A 99 4.16 22.34 7.42
N SER A 100 4.34 23.33 6.54
CA SER A 100 3.31 23.76 5.58
C SER A 100 3.07 22.75 4.44
N TRP A 101 4.07 21.92 4.14
CA TRP A 101 4.01 20.89 3.11
C TRP A 101 3.40 19.56 3.57
N LEU A 102 3.34 19.31 4.89
CA LEU A 102 2.94 18.00 5.45
C LEU A 102 1.51 17.60 5.07
N GLY A 103 0.56 18.52 5.13
CA GLY A 103 -0.85 18.23 4.81
C GLY A 103 -1.03 17.76 3.35
N PRO A 104 -0.62 18.57 2.35
CA PRO A 104 -0.66 18.17 0.95
C PRO A 104 0.14 16.91 0.65
N TRP A 105 1.30 16.72 1.30
CA TRP A 105 2.14 15.54 1.14
C TRP A 105 1.47 14.27 1.68
N SER A 106 0.87 14.32 2.87
CA SER A 106 0.15 13.20 3.48
C SER A 106 -1.05 12.80 2.63
N ALA A 107 -1.85 13.76 2.17
CA ALA A 107 -3.00 13.48 1.30
C ALA A 107 -2.60 12.80 -0.01
N ARG A 108 -1.43 13.15 -0.57
CA ARG A 108 -0.86 12.46 -1.72
C ARG A 108 -0.44 11.03 -1.37
N GLY A 109 0.13 10.83 -0.19
CA GLY A 109 0.47 9.50 0.33
C GLY A 109 -0.76 8.60 0.44
N ASP A 110 -1.88 9.10 0.97
CA ASP A 110 -3.13 8.35 1.10
C ASP A 110 -3.63 7.86 -0.26
N VAL A 111 -3.61 8.73 -1.28
CA VAL A 111 -3.97 8.38 -2.66
C VAL A 111 -3.01 7.32 -3.23
N LEU A 112 -1.72 7.39 -2.91
CA LEU A 112 -0.74 6.40 -3.35
C LEU A 112 -0.97 5.04 -2.69
N VAL A 113 -1.28 5.00 -1.40
CA VAL A 113 -1.64 3.76 -0.69
C VAL A 113 -2.81 3.07 -1.37
N GLU A 114 -3.88 3.80 -1.67
CA GLU A 114 -5.05 3.22 -2.38
C GLU A 114 -4.65 2.64 -3.74
N ARG A 115 -3.86 3.38 -4.52
CA ARG A 115 -3.41 2.95 -5.85
C ARG A 115 -2.50 1.73 -5.80
N VAL A 116 -1.55 1.70 -4.87
CA VAL A 116 -0.69 0.52 -4.67
C VAL A 116 -1.55 -0.66 -4.23
N GLN A 117 -2.49 -0.45 -3.28
CA GLN A 117 -3.36 -1.51 -2.79
C GLN A 117 -4.20 -2.14 -3.91
N VAL A 118 -4.66 -1.35 -4.89
CA VAL A 118 -5.36 -1.87 -6.08
C VAL A 118 -4.46 -2.81 -6.89
N GLU A 119 -3.20 -2.43 -7.13
CA GLU A 119 -2.27 -3.20 -7.97
C GLU A 119 -1.77 -4.48 -7.28
N VAL A 120 -1.61 -4.47 -5.95
CA VAL A 120 -1.13 -5.64 -5.19
C VAL A 120 -2.24 -6.48 -4.55
N TRP A 121 -3.51 -6.14 -4.77
CA TRP A 121 -4.68 -6.73 -4.08
C TRP A 121 -4.72 -8.25 -4.08
N ASP A 122 -4.21 -8.91 -5.12
CA ASP A 122 -4.31 -10.36 -5.21
C ASP A 122 -3.30 -11.09 -4.31
N PHE A 123 -2.31 -10.41 -3.73
CA PHE A 123 -1.25 -11.08 -2.96
C PHE A 123 -0.73 -10.31 -1.74
N ALA A 124 -1.03 -9.01 -1.59
CA ALA A 124 -0.55 -8.22 -0.46
C ALA A 124 -1.56 -7.21 0.10
N GLU A 125 -1.44 -6.93 1.38
CA GLU A 125 -2.08 -5.83 2.10
C GLU A 125 -1.06 -4.70 2.31
N ILE A 126 -1.45 -3.47 1.97
CA ILE A 126 -0.68 -2.27 2.27
C ILE A 126 -1.15 -1.71 3.60
N VAL A 127 -0.23 -1.55 4.55
CA VAL A 127 -0.49 -0.97 5.87
C VAL A 127 0.16 0.40 5.92
N SER A 128 -0.63 1.47 5.87
CA SER A 128 -0.12 2.84 5.95
C SER A 128 0.37 3.17 7.37
N GLU A 129 1.58 3.69 7.47
CA GLU A 129 2.22 4.05 8.74
C GLU A 129 2.90 5.44 8.69
N PHE A 130 2.46 6.29 7.77
CA PHE A 130 2.89 7.69 7.71
C PHE A 130 1.74 8.60 8.16
N GLY A 131 2.07 9.66 8.91
CA GLY A 131 1.11 10.63 9.46
C GLY A 131 1.78 11.70 10.31
#